data_AF-A0A2J9IJK3-F1
#
_entry.id   AF-A0A2J9IJK3-F1
#
_cell.length_a   1.000
_cell.length_b   1.000
_cell.length_c   1.000
_cell.angle_alpha   90.00
_cell.angle_beta   90.00
_cell.angle_gamma   90.00
#
_symmetry.space_group_name_H-M   'P 1'
#
loop_
_entity.id
_entity.type
_entity.pdbx_description
1 polymer ?
#
loop_
_entity_poly.entity_id
_entity_poly.type
_entity_poly.pdbx_seq_one_letter_code
_entity_poly.pdbx_strand_id
1 'polypeptide(L)'
;MPKKFSPELRERAVRMVLERQAAQGGPRSHSIRAIAPQVGVGEETLRMWCNRHGHEITQAPAGEDLQQENKRLKRELAEAKRANEILKAASAFFAAELDRPTTR
;
A
#
# COMPACT_ATOMS: atom_id res chain seq x y z
N MET A 1 10.83 12.05 -35.23
CA MET A 1 10.43 12.74 -33.97
C MET A 1 10.93 11.93 -32.79
N PRO A 2 11.57 12.53 -31.77
CA PRO A 2 11.97 11.77 -30.58
C PRO A 2 10.70 11.21 -29.93
N LYS A 3 10.64 9.88 -29.75
CA LYS A 3 9.52 9.21 -29.06
C LYS A 3 9.49 9.73 -27.63
N LYS A 4 8.61 10.72 -27.38
CA LYS A 4 8.39 11.26 -26.03
C LYS A 4 7.67 10.17 -25.25
N PHE A 5 8.41 9.50 -24.37
CA PHE A 5 7.81 8.62 -23.36
C PHE A 5 7.00 9.48 -22.38
N SER A 6 5.78 9.02 -22.06
CA SER A 6 4.92 9.73 -21.12
C SER A 6 5.56 9.74 -19.71
N PRO A 7 5.34 10.80 -18.92
CA PRO A 7 5.86 10.86 -17.55
C PRO A 7 5.33 9.72 -16.68
N GLU A 8 4.08 9.28 -16.90
CA GLU A 8 3.46 8.17 -16.17
C GLU A 8 4.17 6.84 -16.44
N LEU A 9 4.55 6.58 -17.70
CA LEU A 9 5.31 5.39 -18.06
C LEU A 9 6.68 5.40 -17.40
N ARG A 10 7.34 6.56 -17.37
CA ARG A 10 8.64 6.73 -16.74
C ARG A 10 8.58 6.45 -15.25
N GLU A 11 7.63 7.06 -14.55
CA GLU A 11 7.44 6.86 -13.11
C GLU A 11 7.13 5.41 -12.77
N ARG A 12 6.20 4.80 -13.51
CA ARG A 12 5.87 3.38 -13.35
C ARG A 12 7.08 2.48 -13.58
N ALA A 13 7.84 2.71 -14.64
CA ALA A 13 9.01 1.91 -14.97
C ALA A 13 10.09 1.99 -13.88
N VAL A 14 10.37 3.19 -13.37
CA VAL A 14 11.35 3.38 -12.28
C VAL A 14 10.85 2.76 -10.97
N ARG A 15 9.56 2.89 -10.64
CA ARG A 15 8.96 2.24 -9.47
C ARG A 15 9.10 0.72 -9.51
N MET A 16 8.78 0.09 -10.64
CA MET A 16 8.94 -1.36 -10.81
C MET A 16 10.40 -1.84 -10.63
N VAL A 17 11.38 -1.03 -11.06
CA VAL A 17 12.81 -1.34 -10.82
C VAL A 17 13.15 -1.27 -9.33
N LEU A 18 12.69 -0.24 -8.63
CA LEU A 18 12.94 -0.06 -7.20
C LEU A 18 12.27 -1.15 -6.35
N GLU A 19 11.02 -1.49 -6.64
CA GLU A 19 10.28 -2.58 -5.97
C GLU A 19 10.99 -3.92 -6.17
N ARG A 20 11.40 -4.24 -7.40
CA ARG A 20 12.13 -5.49 -7.69
C ARG A 20 13.50 -5.52 -7.02
N GLN A 21 14.20 -4.38 -6.99
CA GLN A 21 15.48 -4.25 -6.27
C GLN A 21 15.29 -4.47 -4.77
N ALA A 22 14.23 -3.93 -4.17
CA ALA A 22 13.92 -4.12 -2.76
C ALA A 22 13.54 -5.58 -2.43
N ALA A 23 12.79 -6.25 -3.32
CA ALA A 23 12.33 -7.62 -3.10
C ALA A 23 13.42 -8.68 -3.31
N GLN A 24 14.25 -8.53 -4.36
CA GLN A 24 15.25 -9.54 -4.74
C GLN A 24 16.64 -9.23 -4.18
N GLY A 25 16.88 -7.98 -3.76
CA GLY A 25 18.21 -7.51 -3.38
C GLY A 25 19.19 -7.47 -4.56
N GLY A 26 20.45 -7.17 -4.24
CA GLY A 26 21.54 -7.17 -5.22
C GLY A 26 21.61 -5.93 -6.12
N PRO A 27 22.43 -5.99 -7.19
CA PRO A 27 22.73 -4.83 -8.03
C PRO A 27 21.51 -4.38 -8.83
N ARG A 28 21.26 -3.05 -8.84
CA ARG A 28 20.16 -2.42 -9.60
C ARG A 28 20.14 -2.78 -11.09
N SER A 29 21.30 -3.09 -11.69
CA SER A 29 21.40 -3.55 -13.08
C SER A 29 20.57 -4.80 -13.37
N HIS A 30 20.48 -5.74 -12.43
CA HIS A 30 19.67 -6.95 -12.59
C HIS A 30 18.17 -6.63 -12.60
N SER A 31 17.75 -5.69 -11.76
CA SER A 31 16.38 -5.18 -11.75
C SER A 31 16.04 -4.49 -13.07
N ILE A 32 16.90 -3.58 -13.53
CA ILE A 32 16.72 -2.87 -14.81
C ILE A 32 16.59 -3.85 -15.97
N ARG A 33 17.48 -4.85 -16.07
CA ARG A 33 17.52 -5.80 -17.19
C ARG A 33 16.23 -6.60 -17.34
N ALA A 34 15.57 -6.97 -16.24
CA ALA A 34 14.31 -7.70 -16.36
C ALA A 34 13.09 -6.80 -16.51
N ILE A 35 13.12 -5.57 -16.00
CA ILE A 35 11.98 -4.64 -16.11
C ILE A 35 11.95 -4.00 -17.50
N ALA A 36 13.09 -3.67 -18.10
CA ALA A 36 13.21 -3.09 -19.44
C ALA A 36 12.30 -3.75 -20.51
N PRO A 37 12.33 -5.09 -20.71
CA PRO A 37 11.45 -5.74 -21.67
C PRO A 37 9.96 -5.72 -21.27
N GLN A 38 9.65 -5.67 -19.97
CA GLN A 38 8.25 -5.64 -19.49
C GLN A 38 7.56 -4.31 -19.77
N VAL A 39 8.30 -3.20 -19.73
CA VAL A 39 7.78 -1.85 -20.06
C VAL A 39 8.02 -1.46 -21.51
N GLY A 40 8.74 -2.29 -22.29
CA GLY A 40 9.05 -2.00 -23.69
C GLY A 40 10.03 -0.83 -23.85
N VAL A 41 10.92 -0.61 -22.87
CA VAL A 41 11.90 0.49 -22.84
C VAL A 41 13.31 -0.09 -22.82
N GLY A 42 14.25 0.55 -23.52
CA GLY A 42 15.64 0.12 -23.52
C GLY A 42 16.28 0.20 -22.13
N GLU A 43 17.17 -0.75 -21.82
CA GLU A 43 17.85 -0.81 -20.51
C GLU A 43 18.58 0.48 -20.14
N GLU A 44 19.26 1.10 -21.11
CA GLU A 44 20.00 2.35 -20.89
C GLU A 44 19.06 3.53 -20.61
N THR A 45 17.91 3.58 -21.29
CA THR A 45 16.89 4.59 -21.05
C THR A 45 16.32 4.44 -19.64
N LEU A 46 16.01 3.21 -19.23
CA LEU A 46 15.51 2.92 -17.89
C LEU A 46 16.55 3.19 -16.81
N ARG A 47 17.84 2.94 -17.08
CA ARG A 47 18.95 3.30 -16.19
C ARG A 47 19.05 4.81 -15.99
N MET A 48 18.99 5.59 -17.08
CA MET A 48 18.97 7.06 -16.99
C MET A 48 17.79 7.56 -16.17
N TRP A 49 16.60 6.98 -16.35
CA TRP A 49 15.43 7.34 -15.57
C TRP A 49 15.59 7.00 -14.10
N CYS A 50 16.13 5.83 -13.75
CA CYS A 50 16.38 5.45 -12.37
C CYS A 50 17.42 6.35 -11.69
N ASN A 51 18.44 6.79 -12.42
CA ASN A 51 19.47 7.69 -11.87
C ASN A 51 18.91 9.11 -11.67
N ARG A 52 18.10 9.60 -12.62
CA ARG A 52 17.57 10.96 -12.59
C ARG A 52 16.32 11.11 -11.71
N HIS A 53 15.42 10.14 -11.71
CA HIS A 53 14.12 10.21 -11.03
C HIS A 53 13.99 9.21 -9.86
N GLY A 54 14.97 8.34 -9.67
CA GLY A 54 14.91 7.34 -8.59
C GLY A 54 14.84 7.97 -7.20
N HIS A 55 15.46 9.13 -6.99
CA HIS A 55 15.40 9.86 -5.71
C HIS A 55 14.02 10.53 -5.51
N GLU A 56 13.45 11.13 -6.55
CA GLU A 56 12.10 11.72 -6.53
C GLU A 56 11.03 10.67 -6.23
N ILE A 57 11.17 9.46 -6.79
CA ILE A 57 10.21 8.36 -6.59
C ILE A 57 10.42 7.65 -5.25
N THR A 58 11.65 7.62 -4.75
CA THR A 58 11.92 7.14 -3.38
C THR A 58 11.41 8.13 -2.33
N GLN A 59 11.40 9.43 -2.66
CA GLN A 59 10.87 10.50 -1.80
C GLN A 59 9.38 10.79 -2.03
N ALA A 60 8.76 10.25 -3.08
CA ALA A 60 7.33 10.40 -3.34
C ALA A 60 6.57 9.89 -2.11
N PRO A 61 6.01 10.81 -1.31
CA PRO A 61 5.69 10.49 0.06
C PRO A 61 4.36 9.75 0.10
N ALA A 62 4.44 8.48 0.49
CA ALA A 62 3.42 7.82 1.29
C ALA A 62 3.28 8.47 2.70
N GLY A 63 3.52 9.78 2.82
CA GLY A 63 3.96 10.42 4.07
C GLY A 63 2.86 11.12 4.85
N GLU A 64 1.88 11.74 4.20
CA GLU A 64 0.81 12.47 4.91
C GLU A 64 -0.56 11.82 4.74
N ASP A 65 -0.96 11.52 3.51
CA ASP A 65 -2.29 10.96 3.22
C ASP A 65 -2.49 9.60 3.88
N LEU A 66 -1.54 8.68 3.73
CA LEU A 66 -1.60 7.36 4.36
C LEU A 66 -1.51 7.41 5.89
N GLN A 67 -0.77 8.35 6.48
CA GLN A 67 -0.68 8.49 7.94
C GLN A 67 -1.98 9.08 8.52
N GLN A 68 -2.56 10.06 7.84
CA GLN A 68 -3.86 10.63 8.19
C GLN A 68 -4.98 9.59 8.03
N GLU A 69 -4.98 8.85 6.93
CA GLU A 69 -5.86 7.71 6.67
C GLU A 69 -5.70 6.64 7.77
N ASN A 70 -4.46 6.29 8.15
CA ASN A 70 -4.21 5.32 9.23
C ASN A 70 -4.76 5.80 10.58
N LYS A 71 -4.60 7.09 10.88
CA LYS A 71 -5.11 7.70 12.12
C LYS A 71 -6.63 7.73 12.13
N ARG A 72 -7.27 8.02 10.99
CA ARG A 72 -8.73 7.97 10.80
C ARG A 72 -9.24 6.55 11.01
N LEU A 73 -8.67 5.59 10.29
CA LEU A 73 -9.02 4.17 10.39
C LEU A 73 -8.83 3.60 11.81
N LYS A 74 -7.77 4.00 12.52
CA LYS A 74 -7.57 3.59 13.92
C LYS A 74 -8.66 4.12 14.85
N ARG A 75 -9.16 5.34 14.62
CA ARG A 75 -10.26 5.91 15.40
C ARG A 75 -11.58 5.19 15.13
N GLU A 76 -11.91 5.00 13.86
CA GLU A 76 -13.11 4.25 13.43
C GLU A 76 -13.11 2.82 13.99
N LEU A 77 -11.94 2.14 13.95
CA LEU A 77 -11.81 0.79 14.47
C LEU A 77 -11.94 0.73 16.00
N ALA A 78 -11.47 1.74 16.73
CA ALA A 78 -11.65 1.82 18.18
C ALA A 78 -13.11 2.04 18.57
N GLU A 79 -13.82 2.90 17.83
CA GLU A 79 -15.24 3.16 18.04
C GLU A 79 -16.10 1.94 17.71
N ALA A 80 -15.84 1.30 16.57
CA ALA A 80 -16.52 0.07 16.16
C ALA A 80 -16.30 -1.08 17.16
N LYS A 81 -15.10 -1.19 17.75
CA LYS A 81 -14.83 -2.14 18.83
C LYS A 81 -15.62 -1.83 20.09
N ARG A 82 -15.67 -0.56 20.52
CA ARG A 82 -16.45 -0.16 21.69
C ARG A 82 -17.94 -0.47 21.50
N ALA A 83 -18.50 -0.16 20.34
CA ALA A 83 -19.90 -0.48 20.01
C ALA A 83 -20.15 -2.00 20.05
N ASN A 84 -19.25 -2.79 19.46
CA ASN A 84 -19.35 -4.25 19.50
C ASN A 84 -19.33 -4.81 20.92
N GLU A 85 -18.48 -4.28 21.80
CA GLU A 85 -18.45 -4.75 23.20
C GLU A 85 -19.75 -4.44 23.95
N ILE A 86 -20.36 -3.27 23.70
CA ILE A 86 -21.69 -2.94 24.26
C ILE A 86 -22.75 -3.91 23.73
N LEU A 87 -22.76 -4.17 22.41
CA LEU A 87 -23.73 -5.07 21.79
C LEU A 87 -23.56 -6.50 22.27
N LYS A 88 -22.33 -6.98 22.45
CA LYS A 88 -22.05 -8.30 23.04
C LYS A 88 -22.52 -8.38 24.49
N ALA A 89 -22.26 -7.35 25.29
CA ALA A 89 -22.71 -7.30 26.69
C ALA A 89 -24.24 -7.31 26.78
N ALA A 90 -24.93 -6.54 25.94
CA ALA A 90 -26.38 -6.54 25.85
C ALA A 90 -26.92 -7.92 25.39
N SER A 91 -26.30 -8.51 24.36
CA SER A 91 -26.68 -9.85 23.87
C SER A 91 -26.51 -10.92 24.95
N ALA A 92 -25.42 -10.86 25.71
CA ALA A 92 -25.17 -11.77 26.83
C ALA A 92 -26.19 -11.56 27.96
N PHE A 93 -26.55 -10.32 28.27
CA PHE A 93 -27.58 -10.00 29.26
C PHE A 93 -28.95 -10.58 28.86
N PHE A 94 -29.39 -10.34 27.62
CA PHE A 94 -30.67 -10.88 27.13
C PHE A 94 -30.67 -12.40 27.01
N ALA A 95 -29.57 -13.02 26.59
CA ALA A 95 -29.43 -14.47 26.57
C ALA A 95 -29.55 -15.07 27.99
N ALA A 96 -28.95 -14.44 28.99
CA ALA A 96 -29.06 -14.87 30.38
C ALA A 96 -30.46 -14.66 30.98
N GLU A 97 -31.21 -13.65 30.52
CA GLU A 97 -32.62 -13.45 30.90
C GLU A 97 -33.54 -14.52 30.29
N LEU A 98 -33.28 -14.94 29.04
CA LEU A 98 -34.01 -16.01 28.36
C LEU A 98 -33.79 -17.39 28.99
N ASP A 99 -32.59 -17.66 29.52
CA ASP A 99 -32.26 -18.94 30.19
C ASP A 99 -32.80 -19.03 31.63
N ARG A 100 -33.42 -17.96 32.16
CA ARG A 100 -34.02 -17.98 33.48
C ARG A 100 -35.41 -18.61 33.40
N PRO A 101 -35.68 -19.75 34.08
CA PRO A 101 -37.01 -20.33 34.03
C PRO A 101 -38.01 -19.33 34.61
N THR A 102 -38.95 -18.87 33.78
CA THR A 102 -40.11 -18.13 34.22
C THR A 102 -40.96 -19.06 35.08
N THR A 103 -40.73 -19.04 36.39
CA THR A 103 -41.67 -19.65 37.34
C THR A 103 -42.93 -18.81 37.31
N ARG A 104 -43.93 -19.28 36.55
CA ARG A 104 -45.30 -18.77 36.60
C ARG A 104 -46.03 -19.36 37.79
#